data_AF-A0A4Q3XPR3-F1
#
_entry.id   AF-A0A4Q3XPR3-F1
#
_cell.length_a   1.000
_cell.length_b   1.000
_cell.length_c   1.000
_cell.angle_alpha   90.00
_cell.angle_beta   90.00
_cell.angle_gamma   90.00
#
_symmetry.space_group_name_H-M   'P 1'
#
loop_
_entity.id
_entity.type
_entity.pdbx_description
1 polymer ?
#
loop_
_entity_poly.entity_id
_entity_poly.type
_entity_poly.pdbx_seq_one_letter_code
_entity_poly.pdbx_strand_id
1 'polypeptide(L)'
;MASPKQIAANRRNAARSTGPRTAAGKAKAASNARRHGFTVRVPEAEVAGMMSLILGGITEGPSAVTEIDWEATAELARAELDLARIKQFQAHRPELDAAPDPLIQRYRSEAESGRRTASFRSPSMRSLCSSR
;
A
#
# COMPACT_ATOMS: atom_id res chain seq x y z
N MET A 1 18.95 -7.72 -1.80
CA MET A 1 19.85 -6.58 -1.52
C MET A 1 19.84 -5.63 -2.72
N ALA A 2 19.81 -4.31 -2.55
CA ALA A 2 19.75 -3.38 -3.69
C ALA A 2 21.11 -3.23 -4.38
N SER A 3 21.14 -3.21 -5.71
CA SER A 3 22.37 -3.03 -6.49
C SER A 3 22.95 -1.62 -6.36
N PRO A 4 24.24 -1.39 -6.64
CA PRO A 4 24.84 -0.05 -6.61
C PRO A 4 24.10 0.98 -7.48
N LYS A 5 23.58 0.54 -8.64
CA LYS A 5 22.76 1.35 -9.54
C LYS A 5 21.43 1.74 -8.89
N GLN A 6 20.76 0.80 -8.22
CA GLN A 6 19.52 1.06 -7.48
C GLN A 6 19.77 2.00 -6.29
N ILE A 7 20.88 1.84 -5.57
CA ILE A 7 21.24 2.73 -4.45
C ILE A 7 21.47 4.17 -4.95
N ALA A 8 22.22 4.36 -6.03
CA ALA A 8 22.46 5.67 -6.61
C ALA A 8 21.15 6.34 -7.10
N ALA A 9 20.26 5.56 -7.72
CA ALA A 9 18.93 6.04 -8.13
C ALA A 9 18.07 6.43 -6.92
N ASN A 10 18.03 5.60 -5.88
CA ASN A 10 17.29 5.86 -4.65
C ASN A 10 17.78 7.13 -3.95
N ARG A 11 19.09 7.40 -3.92
CA ARG A 11 19.64 8.64 -3.36
C ARG A 11 19.19 9.88 -4.15
N ARG A 12 19.24 9.83 -5.48
CA ARG A 12 18.76 10.94 -6.33
C ARG A 12 17.26 11.18 -6.16
N ASN A 13 16.46 10.12 -6.09
CA ASN A 13 15.02 10.22 -5.89
C ASN A 13 14.67 10.74 -4.49
N ALA A 14 15.42 10.31 -3.46
CA ALA A 14 15.25 10.80 -2.10
C ALA A 14 15.50 12.30 -1.97
N ALA A 15 16.51 12.84 -2.66
CA ALA A 15 16.79 14.28 -2.70
C ALA A 15 15.62 15.09 -3.29
N ARG A 16 14.87 14.51 -4.22
CA ARG A 16 13.70 15.15 -4.88
C ARG A 16 12.39 14.87 -4.15
N SER A 17 12.37 13.99 -3.15
CA SER A 17 11.15 13.68 -2.41
C SER A 17 10.69 14.88 -1.59
N THR A 18 9.40 15.20 -1.64
CA THR A 18 8.75 16.23 -0.81
C THR A 18 8.07 15.63 0.42
N GLY A 19 8.31 14.34 0.70
CA GLY A 19 7.76 13.63 1.85
C GLY A 19 8.15 14.27 3.19
N PRO A 20 7.47 13.86 4.29
CA PRO A 20 7.65 14.48 5.60
C PRO A 20 9.08 14.31 6.13
N ARG A 21 9.79 15.44 6.27
CA ARG A 21 11.16 15.49 6.82
C ARG A 21 11.19 15.66 8.34
N THR A 22 10.13 16.20 8.93
CA THR A 22 10.03 16.49 10.36
C THR A 22 9.41 15.31 11.14
N ALA A 23 9.71 15.21 12.43
CA ALA A 23 9.11 14.19 13.30
C ALA A 23 7.57 14.28 13.31
N ALA A 24 7.02 15.49 13.39
CA ALA A 24 5.57 15.73 13.33
C ALA A 24 4.97 15.30 11.97
N GLY A 25 5.65 15.63 10.86
CA GLY A 25 5.22 15.19 9.52
C GLY A 25 5.24 13.67 9.38
N LYS A 26 6.25 13.00 9.93
CA LYS A 26 6.35 11.53 9.95
C LYS A 26 5.24 10.91 10.79
N ALA A 27 4.94 11.47 11.96
CA ALA A 27 3.84 11.02 12.80
C ALA A 27 2.48 11.15 12.11
N LYS A 28 2.27 12.25 11.36
CA LYS A 28 1.05 12.45 10.56
C LYS A 28 0.95 11.43 9.43
N ALA A 29 2.04 11.19 8.69
CA ALA A 29 2.07 10.16 7.65
C ALA A 29 1.89 8.74 8.21
N ALA A 30 2.45 8.43 9.39
CA ALA A 30 2.23 7.18 10.09
C ALA A 30 0.76 7.01 10.53
N SER A 31 0.04 8.11 10.77
CA SER A 31 -1.41 8.06 11.02
C SER A 31 -2.24 7.70 9.79
N ASN A 32 -1.71 7.82 8.56
CA ASN A 32 -2.43 7.40 7.35
C ASN A 32 -2.68 5.88 7.36
N ALA A 33 -1.74 5.11 7.90
CA ALA A 33 -1.91 3.67 8.12
C ALA A 33 -3.11 3.35 9.01
N ARG A 34 -3.35 4.18 10.03
CA ARG A 34 -4.49 4.06 10.95
C ARG A 34 -5.82 4.49 10.32
N ARG A 35 -5.80 5.39 9.33
CA ARG A 35 -7.01 5.91 8.66
C ARG A 35 -7.69 4.88 7.76
N HIS A 36 -6.91 4.02 7.12
CA HIS A 36 -7.43 3.03 6.16
C HIS A 36 -7.51 1.61 6.74
N GLY A 37 -7.00 1.38 7.96
CA GLY A 37 -7.14 0.11 8.69
C GLY A 37 -6.36 -1.07 8.12
N PHE A 38 -5.94 -1.03 6.85
CA PHE A 38 -5.34 -2.14 6.11
C PHE A 38 -3.98 -2.65 6.58
N THR A 39 -3.33 -1.91 7.47
CA THR A 39 -2.02 -2.30 8.03
C THR A 39 -2.07 -2.44 9.54
N VAL A 40 -3.27 -2.30 10.13
CA VAL A 40 -3.49 -2.47 11.56
C VAL A 40 -3.72 -3.95 11.83
N ARG A 41 -2.91 -4.51 12.73
CA ARG A 41 -3.07 -5.91 13.16
C ARG A 41 -4.49 -6.12 13.70
N VAL A 42 -5.10 -7.23 13.32
CA VAL A 42 -6.39 -7.66 13.85
C VAL A 42 -6.30 -7.84 15.38
N PRO A 43 -7.18 -7.20 16.18
CA PRO A 43 -7.24 -7.43 17.62
C PRO A 43 -7.51 -8.90 17.95
N GLU A 44 -6.81 -9.45 18.95
CA GLU A 44 -6.91 -10.88 19.27
C GLU A 44 -8.33 -11.31 19.68
N ALA A 45 -9.13 -10.40 20.24
CA ALA A 45 -10.54 -10.65 20.56
C ALA A 45 -11.40 -10.92 19.31
N GLU A 46 -11.15 -10.20 18.19
CA GLU A 46 -11.83 -10.45 16.92
C GLU A 46 -11.42 -11.81 16.34
N VAL A 47 -10.12 -12.16 16.46
CA VAL A 47 -9.59 -13.46 16.04
C VAL A 47 -10.29 -14.58 16.78
N ALA A 48 -10.37 -14.50 18.11
CA ALA A 48 -11.05 -15.52 18.94
C ALA A 48 -12.52 -15.70 18.55
N GLY A 49 -13.24 -14.61 18.30
CA GLY A 49 -14.63 -14.66 17.83
C GLY A 49 -14.77 -15.36 16.48
N MET A 50 -13.89 -15.03 15.52
CA MET A 50 -13.88 -15.67 14.20
C MET A 50 -13.50 -17.16 14.27
N MET A 51 -12.54 -17.54 15.13
CA MET A 51 -12.20 -18.95 15.37
C MET A 51 -13.43 -19.74 15.86
N SER A 52 -14.22 -19.16 16.78
CA SER A 52 -15.44 -19.82 17.26
C SER A 52 -16.46 -20.07 16.15
N LEU A 53 -16.60 -19.14 15.20
CA LEU A 53 -17.50 -19.29 14.05
C LEU A 53 -17.00 -20.38 13.08
N ILE A 54 -15.71 -20.37 12.77
CA ILE A 54 -15.08 -21.36 11.88
C ILE A 54 -15.24 -22.77 12.46
N LEU A 55 -14.93 -22.94 13.75
CA LEU A 55 -15.02 -24.24 14.41
C LEU A 55 -16.46 -24.74 14.52
N GLY A 56 -17.43 -23.86 14.82
CA GLY A 56 -18.85 -24.23 14.83
C GLY A 56 -19.33 -24.79 13.49
N GLY A 57 -18.88 -24.21 12.37
CA GLY A 57 -19.20 -24.72 11.03
C GLY A 57 -18.53 -26.05 10.67
N ILE A 58 -17.35 -26.34 11.25
CA ILE A 58 -16.63 -27.61 11.04
C ILE A 58 -17.26 -28.75 11.85
N THR A 59 -17.73 -28.48 13.07
CA THR A 59 -18.31 -29.50 13.96
C THR A 59 -19.67 -30.03 13.49
N GLU A 60 -20.36 -29.30 12.62
CA GLU A 60 -21.68 -29.69 12.07
C GLU A 60 -21.58 -30.36 10.68
N GLY A 61 -20.37 -30.48 10.12
CA GLY A 61 -20.15 -31.03 8.78
C GLY A 61 -19.96 -32.55 8.71
N PRO A 62 -20.18 -33.19 7.54
CA PRO A 62 -20.03 -34.63 7.34
C PRO A 62 -18.58 -35.16 7.50
N SER A 63 -17.59 -34.26 7.55
CA SER A 63 -16.21 -34.55 7.94
C SER A 63 -15.89 -33.79 9.22
N ALA A 64 -16.50 -34.17 10.34
CA ALA A 64 -16.12 -33.66 11.65
C ALA A 64 -14.63 -33.96 11.89
N VAL A 65 -13.83 -32.91 12.00
CA VAL A 65 -12.39 -33.02 12.20
C VAL A 65 -12.12 -33.50 13.63
N THR A 66 -11.38 -34.59 13.78
CA THR A 66 -11.03 -35.17 15.09
C THR A 66 -9.87 -34.46 15.79
N GLU A 67 -9.05 -33.73 15.04
CA GLU A 67 -7.90 -32.98 15.57
C GLU A 67 -7.88 -31.54 15.03
N ILE A 68 -7.94 -30.58 15.95
CA ILE A 68 -7.94 -29.16 15.61
C ILE A 68 -6.53 -28.60 15.81
N ASP A 69 -5.95 -28.08 14.73
CA ASP A 69 -4.76 -27.22 14.81
C ASP A 69 -5.20 -25.78 15.14
N TRP A 70 -4.96 -25.37 16.39
CA TRP A 70 -5.33 -24.05 16.89
C TRP A 70 -4.52 -22.91 16.26
N GLU A 71 -3.27 -23.16 15.88
CA GLU A 71 -2.42 -22.16 15.24
C GLU A 71 -2.90 -21.90 13.81
N ALA A 72 -3.14 -22.96 13.05
CA ALA A 72 -3.70 -22.86 11.71
C ALA A 72 -5.11 -22.24 11.72
N THR A 73 -5.93 -22.57 12.72
CA THR A 73 -7.28 -21.98 12.88
C THR A 73 -7.19 -20.48 13.18
N ALA A 74 -6.25 -20.06 14.02
CA ALA A 74 -6.03 -18.65 14.31
C ALA A 74 -5.49 -17.88 13.08
N GLU A 75 -4.63 -18.50 12.29
CA GLU A 75 -4.13 -17.92 11.04
C GLU A 75 -5.25 -17.73 10.02
N LEU A 76 -6.09 -18.75 9.83
CA LEU A 76 -7.28 -18.67 8.96
C LEU A 76 -8.24 -17.57 9.43
N ALA A 77 -8.53 -17.51 10.73
CA ALA A 77 -9.39 -16.48 11.31
C ALA A 77 -8.87 -15.06 11.04
N ARG A 78 -7.55 -14.84 11.18
CA ARG A 78 -6.92 -13.54 10.85
C ARG A 78 -7.05 -13.21 9.36
N ALA A 79 -6.78 -14.18 8.48
CA ALA A 79 -6.89 -14.00 7.04
C ALA A 79 -8.32 -13.64 6.61
N GLU A 80 -9.33 -14.30 7.18
CA GLU A 80 -10.75 -14.00 6.90
C GLU A 80 -11.14 -12.59 7.36
N LEU A 81 -10.66 -12.16 8.53
CA LEU A 81 -10.91 -10.81 9.03
C LEU A 81 -10.23 -9.74 8.16
N ASP A 82 -9.01 -9.99 7.68
CA ASP A 82 -8.33 -9.10 6.74
C ASP A 82 -9.05 -9.04 5.38
N LEU A 83 -9.51 -10.17 4.86
CA LEU A 83 -10.30 -10.23 3.64
C LEU A 83 -11.63 -9.48 3.78
N ALA A 84 -12.31 -9.60 4.92
CA ALA A 84 -13.54 -8.89 5.20
C ALA A 84 -13.33 -7.37 5.17
N ARG A 85 -12.23 -6.87 5.78
CA ARG A 85 -11.87 -5.44 5.76
C ARG A 85 -11.60 -4.94 4.34
N ILE A 86 -10.88 -5.71 3.53
CA ILE A 86 -10.63 -5.38 2.12
C ILE A 86 -11.94 -5.30 1.34
N LYS A 87 -12.81 -6.29 1.49
CA LYS A 87 -14.11 -6.34 0.80
C LYS A 87 -15.02 -5.18 1.20
N GLN A 88 -15.09 -4.85 2.50
CA GLN A 88 -15.87 -3.71 2.99
C GLN A 88 -15.39 -2.39 2.37
N PHE A 89 -14.09 -2.16 2.34
CA PHE A 89 -13.56 -0.95 1.70
C PHE A 89 -13.82 -0.91 0.19
N GLN A 90 -13.68 -2.04 -0.51
CA GLN A 90 -14.00 -2.12 -1.94
C GLN A 90 -15.49 -1.80 -2.21
N ALA A 91 -16.40 -2.24 -1.34
CA ALA A 91 -17.82 -1.92 -1.44
C ALA A 91 -18.11 -0.42 -1.24
N HIS A 92 -17.32 0.27 -0.40
CA HIS A 92 -17.39 1.73 -0.21
C HIS A 92 -16.56 2.53 -1.22
N ARG A 93 -15.92 1.87 -2.20
CA ARG A 93 -15.10 2.51 -3.23
C ARG A 93 -15.82 3.22 -4.40
N PRO A 94 -17.14 3.08 -4.68
CA PRO A 94 -17.72 3.69 -5.88
C PRO A 94 -17.68 5.22 -5.89
N GLU A 95 -17.49 5.89 -4.75
CA GLU A 95 -17.31 7.36 -4.68
C GLU A 95 -15.90 7.84 -5.10
N LEU A 96 -14.86 6.99 -4.99
CA LEU A 96 -13.47 7.35 -5.31
C LEU A 96 -13.13 7.19 -6.81
N ASP A 97 -13.85 6.33 -7.52
CA ASP A 97 -13.66 6.09 -8.95
C ASP A 97 -14.58 6.97 -9.83
N ALA A 98 -15.53 7.70 -9.24
CA ALA A 98 -16.58 8.46 -9.95
C ALA A 98 -16.05 9.71 -10.70
N ALA A 99 -14.90 10.24 -10.31
CA ALA A 99 -14.16 11.24 -11.08
C ALA A 99 -12.67 11.07 -10.78
N PRO A 100 -11.77 11.11 -11.78
CA PRO A 100 -10.35 11.03 -11.47
C PRO A 100 -9.98 12.27 -10.65
N ASP A 101 -9.51 12.06 -9.42
CA ASP A 101 -9.07 13.14 -8.52
C ASP A 101 -8.23 14.15 -9.31
N PRO A 102 -8.60 15.45 -9.33
CA PRO A 102 -7.85 16.49 -10.05
C PRO A 102 -6.35 16.49 -9.73
N LEU A 103 -5.96 16.09 -8.52
CA LEU A 103 -4.56 15.90 -8.13
C LEU A 103 -3.92 14.71 -8.86
N ILE A 104 -4.60 13.57 -8.97
CA ILE A 104 -4.11 12.40 -9.70
C ILE A 104 -3.98 12.71 -11.20
N GLN A 105 -4.91 13.49 -11.76
CA GLN A 105 -4.82 13.94 -13.17
C GLN A 105 -3.61 14.84 -13.39
N ARG A 106 -3.37 15.83 -12.51
CA ARG A 106 -2.16 16.66 -12.56
C ARG A 106 -0.90 15.82 -12.49
N TYR A 107 -0.79 14.92 -11.51
CA TYR A 107 0.37 14.03 -11.37
C TYR A 107 0.63 13.17 -12.61
N ARG A 108 -0.43 12.61 -13.24
CA ARG A 108 -0.29 11.85 -14.49
C ARG A 108 0.19 12.73 -15.65
N SER A 109 -0.41 13.91 -15.82
CA SER A 109 -0.02 14.86 -16.88
C SER A 109 1.42 15.38 -16.72
N GLU A 110 1.87 15.60 -15.49
CA GLU A 110 3.25 15.99 -15.17
C GLU A 110 4.23 14.84 -15.40
N ALA A 111 3.88 13.60 -15.04
CA ALA A 111 4.71 12.43 -15.31
C ALA A 111 4.80 12.12 -16.81
N GLU A 112 3.73 12.33 -17.58
CA GLU A 112 3.74 12.21 -19.04
C GLU A 112 4.56 13.33 -19.70
N SER A 113 4.38 14.58 -19.26
CA SER A 113 5.17 15.73 -19.71
C SER A 113 6.66 15.56 -19.38
N GLY A 114 6.99 15.04 -18.19
CA GLY A 114 8.36 14.73 -17.77
C GLY A 114 9.01 13.59 -18.55
N ARG A 115 8.22 12.60 -19.00
CA ARG A 115 8.70 11.54 -19.91
C ARG A 115 8.96 12.06 -21.32
N ARG A 116 8.14 13.00 -21.81
CA ARG A 116 8.32 13.65 -23.12
C ARG A 116 9.53 14.60 -23.12
N THR A 117 9.78 15.35 -22.04
CA THR A 117 10.99 16.20 -21.92
C THR A 117 12.26 15.39 -21.71
N ALA A 118 12.17 14.19 -21.15
CA ALA A 118 13.30 13.25 -21.08
C ALA A 118 13.61 12.58 -22.44
N SER A 119 12.63 12.39 -23.32
CA SER A 119 12.87 11.90 -24.70
C SER A 119 13.30 13.01 -25.66
N PHE A 120 12.98 14.28 -25.38
CA PHE A 120 13.49 15.46 -26.07
C PHE A 120 14.79 16.00 -25.45
N ARG A 121 15.81 15.15 -25.30
CA ARG A 121 17.20 15.65 -25.30
C ARG A 121 17.73 15.54 -26.72
N SER A 122 17.45 16.56 -27.52
CA SER A 122 18.09 16.74 -28.82
C SER A 122 19.62 16.82 -28.64
N PRO A 123 20.43 16.30 -29.60
CA PRO A 123 21.89 16.34 -29.53
C PRO A 123 22.54 17.74 -29.59
N SER A 124 21.78 18.85 -29.62
CA SER A 124 22.30 20.18 -29.97
C SER A 124 22.64 21.12 -28.80
N MET A 125 22.44 20.75 -27.52
CA MET A 125 22.79 21.61 -26.38
C MET A 125 24.10 21.21 -25.67
N ARG A 126 25.13 20.83 -26.43
CA ARG A 126 26.47 20.53 -25.88
C ARG A 126 27.51 21.65 -26.01
N SER A 127 27.15 22.86 -26.45
CA SER A 127 28.16 23.89 -26.77
C SER A 127 28.09 25.22 -26.01
N LEU A 128 27.27 25.39 -24.96
CA LEU A 128 27.14 26.71 -24.30
C LEU A 128 27.21 26.70 -22.76
N CYS A 129 28.06 25.86 -22.17
CA CYS A 129 28.59 26.08 -20.83
C CYS A 129 30.10 25.89 -20.81
N SER A 130 30.79 26.78 -21.53
CA SER A 130 32.21 27.09 -21.35
C SER A 130 32.34 28.59 -21.60
N SER A 131 32.07 29.39 -20.58
CA SER A 131 32.68 30.70 -20.37
C SER A 131 32.12 31.35 -19.10
N ARG A 132 33.06 31.72 -18.24
CA ARG A 132 32.99 32.45 -16.97
C ARG A 132 32.74 31.61 -15.72
#